data_AF-A0A349J333-F1
#
_entry.id   AF-A0A349J333-F1
#
_cell.length_a   1.000
_cell.length_b   1.000
_cell.length_c   1.000
_cell.angle_alpha   90.00
_cell.angle_beta   90.00
_cell.angle_gamma   90.00
#
_symmetry.space_group_name_H-M   'P 1'
#
loop_
_entity.id
_entity.type
_entity.pdbx_description
1 polymer ?
#
loop_
_entity_poly.entity_id
_entity_poly.type
_entity_poly.pdbx_seq_one_letter_code
_entity_poly.pdbx_strand_id
1 'polypeptide(L)'
;VNDFGTINIDADLITAHEGDTISLANGCACCQLQDDALKQLQGLAAMPSPPDHILVEASGAGEPARLAYLGFGVSGLQLSGIYVAIDAETIAARQHDKFTGKLVQRQIAQADFCLLTKADLTCDEGAAARGVIGRLTDAPITQPDDKILADILSGAPSDLPQAAAEAPLYADSLFDSFTFTADTPLDLEKLTPLLNALPFVRAKGHTGTHRLQLVGERYTLIEGDTRPTELVFIAEKGKVDWGAIEVALTAQI
;
A
#
# COMPACT_ATOMS: atom_id res chain seq x y z
N VAL A 1 -4.63 12.52 11.38
CA VAL A 1 -4.24 13.69 10.57
C VAL A 1 -3.04 14.31 11.25
N ASN A 2 -1.91 14.40 10.56
CA ASN A 2 -0.63 14.78 11.16
C ASN A 2 0.12 15.78 10.28
N ASP A 3 0.05 17.05 10.67
CA ASP A 3 0.81 18.14 10.05
C ASP A 3 2.26 18.19 10.59
N PHE A 4 3.20 18.61 9.73
CA PHE A 4 4.57 18.93 10.13
C PHE A 4 4.65 20.42 10.50
N GLY A 5 4.32 20.75 11.75
CA GLY A 5 4.42 22.12 12.24
C GLY A 5 3.70 22.32 13.58
N THR A 6 3.95 23.46 14.24
CA THR A 6 3.25 23.87 15.48
C THR A 6 1.79 24.28 15.28
N ILE A 7 1.31 24.25 14.03
CA ILE A 7 -0.04 24.65 13.62
C ILE A 7 -0.64 23.43 12.91
N ASN A 8 -1.84 23.00 13.32
CA ASN A 8 -2.46 21.75 12.87
C ASN A 8 -3.56 22.07 11.83
N ILE A 9 -3.16 22.55 10.65
CA ILE A 9 -4.08 23.13 9.65
C ILE A 9 -5.00 22.05 9.06
N ASP A 10 -4.48 20.83 8.91
CA ASP A 10 -5.19 19.73 8.28
C ASP A 10 -6.42 19.26 9.09
N ALA A 11 -6.38 19.36 10.42
CA ALA A 11 -7.52 19.00 11.27
C ALA A 11 -8.68 20.02 11.15
N ASP A 12 -8.35 21.31 11.00
CA ASP A 12 -9.32 22.40 10.85
C ASP A 12 -10.00 22.37 9.46
N LEU A 13 -9.31 21.90 8.43
CA LEU A 13 -9.86 21.76 7.08
C LEU A 13 -10.87 20.60 6.96
N ILE A 14 -10.68 19.54 7.76
CA ILE A 14 -11.55 18.35 7.73
C ILE A 14 -12.81 18.56 8.58
N THR A 15 -12.73 19.29 9.70
CA THR A 15 -13.89 19.60 10.55
C THR A 15 -14.95 20.48 9.88
N ALA A 16 -14.63 21.09 8.73
CA ALA A 16 -15.61 21.78 7.87
C ALA A 16 -16.56 20.80 7.14
N HIS A 17 -16.30 19.49 7.15
CA HIS A 17 -17.16 18.44 6.63
C HIS A 17 -17.70 17.57 7.77
N GLU A 18 -18.98 17.19 7.72
CA GLU A 18 -19.69 16.43 8.76
C GLU A 18 -19.15 14.98 8.86
N GLY A 19 -18.08 14.77 9.64
CA GLY A 19 -17.55 13.46 9.97
C GLY A 19 -16.81 13.46 11.30
N ASP A 20 -16.99 12.41 12.11
CA ASP A 20 -16.30 12.25 13.40
C ASP A 20 -14.79 12.10 13.18
N THR A 21 -14.07 13.20 13.31
CA THR A 21 -12.62 13.25 13.11
C THR A 21 -11.91 13.16 14.45
N ILE A 22 -11.21 12.05 14.69
CA ILE A 22 -10.29 11.94 15.82
C ILE A 22 -8.92 12.44 15.34
N SER A 23 -8.61 13.69 15.67
CA SER A 23 -7.27 14.22 15.47
C SER A 23 -6.31 13.52 16.42
N LEU A 24 -5.23 12.95 15.86
CA LEU A 24 -4.11 12.48 16.65
C LEU A 24 -3.28 13.70 17.02
N ALA A 25 -3.78 14.51 17.95
CA ALA A 25 -3.05 15.65 18.46
C ALA A 25 -1.84 15.13 19.26
N ASN A 26 -0.68 15.06 18.58
CA ASN A 26 0.68 15.34 19.04
C ASN A 26 1.65 14.73 18.02
N GLY A 27 2.46 15.57 17.37
CA GLY A 27 3.15 15.25 16.12
C GLY A 27 4.04 14.00 16.12
N CYS A 28 4.28 13.50 14.90
CA CYS A 28 5.17 12.39 14.53
C CYS A 28 4.71 10.97 14.94
N ALA A 29 3.70 10.44 14.23
CA ALA A 29 3.49 8.99 14.12
C ALA A 29 4.73 8.23 13.57
N CYS A 30 5.69 8.94 12.95
CA CYS A 30 6.85 8.33 12.34
C CYS A 30 8.07 8.15 13.27
N CYS A 31 8.19 8.84 14.43
CA CYS A 31 9.41 8.76 15.26
C CYS A 31 9.22 8.86 16.81
N GLN A 32 8.09 9.34 17.35
CA GLN A 32 7.85 9.34 18.82
C GLN A 32 6.51 8.71 19.25
N LEU A 33 5.64 8.29 18.32
CA LEU A 33 4.26 7.85 18.62
C LEU A 33 3.88 6.47 18.07
N GLN A 34 4.80 5.52 17.89
CA GLN A 34 4.38 4.16 17.50
C GLN A 34 3.46 3.52 18.56
N ASP A 35 3.82 3.66 19.84
CA ASP A 35 3.01 3.13 20.95
C ASP A 35 1.68 3.87 21.10
N ASP A 36 1.65 5.17 20.84
CA ASP A 36 0.44 5.98 20.99
C ASP A 36 -0.53 5.76 19.82
N ALA A 37 -0.03 5.67 18.59
CA ALA A 37 -0.84 5.32 17.44
C ALA A 37 -1.41 3.89 17.54
N LEU A 38 -0.62 2.92 18.04
CA LEU A 38 -1.12 1.57 18.30
C LEU A 38 -2.25 1.56 19.34
N LYS A 39 -2.07 2.25 20.48
CA LYS A 39 -3.11 2.37 21.52
C LYS A 39 -4.38 3.02 20.98
N GLN A 40 -4.25 4.02 20.13
CA GLN A 40 -5.40 4.68 19.50
C GLN A 40 -6.16 3.73 18.56
N LEU A 41 -5.44 2.99 17.71
CA LEU A 41 -6.05 1.98 16.85
C LEU A 41 -6.75 0.87 17.66
N GLN A 42 -6.13 0.40 18.74
CA GLN A 42 -6.75 -0.55 19.66
C GLN A 42 -7.98 0.02 20.35
N GLY A 43 -7.93 1.28 20.79
CA GLY A 43 -9.05 1.98 21.41
C GLY A 43 -10.24 2.11 20.45
N LEU A 44 -9.98 2.48 19.20
CA LEU A 44 -10.99 2.57 18.15
C LEU A 44 -11.64 1.22 17.85
N ALA A 45 -10.83 0.17 17.70
CA ALA A 45 -11.31 -1.18 17.44
C ALA A 45 -12.12 -1.77 18.62
N ALA A 46 -11.85 -1.33 19.85
CA ALA A 46 -12.53 -1.79 21.06
C ALA A 46 -13.78 -0.97 21.45
N MET A 47 -14.17 0.03 20.66
CA MET A 47 -15.38 0.81 20.94
C MET A 47 -16.63 -0.09 20.91
N PRO A 48 -17.69 0.22 21.69
CA PRO A 48 -18.96 -0.50 21.61
C PRO A 48 -19.60 -0.48 20.22
N SER A 49 -19.36 0.59 19.47
CA SER A 49 -19.68 0.75 18.05
C SER A 49 -18.41 1.23 17.35
N PRO A 50 -17.53 0.31 16.91
CA PRO A 50 -16.31 0.69 16.21
C PRO A 50 -16.64 1.31 14.85
N PRO A 51 -15.79 2.20 14.31
CA PRO A 51 -15.98 2.75 12.98
C PRO A 51 -15.82 1.67 11.90
N ASP A 52 -16.59 1.77 10.82
CA ASP A 52 -16.49 0.85 9.67
C ASP A 52 -15.12 0.98 8.97
N HIS A 53 -14.57 2.19 8.94
CA HIS A 53 -13.30 2.51 8.30
C HIS A 53 -12.44 3.42 9.18
N ILE A 54 -11.13 3.20 9.15
CA ILE A 54 -10.13 4.06 9.76
C ILE A 54 -9.18 4.52 8.66
N LEU A 55 -9.23 5.80 8.32
CA LEU A 55 -8.27 6.41 7.40
C LEU A 55 -7.10 6.98 8.19
N VAL A 56 -5.90 6.47 7.93
CA VAL A 56 -4.67 6.97 8.55
C VAL A 56 -3.86 7.72 7.51
N GLU A 57 -3.73 9.02 7.73
CA GLU A 57 -2.83 9.87 6.96
C GLU A 57 -1.38 9.67 7.44
N ALA A 58 -0.50 9.33 6.51
CA ALA A 58 0.94 9.31 6.75
C ALA A 58 1.51 10.71 6.49
N SER A 59 2.23 11.25 7.47
CA SER A 59 2.99 12.51 7.32
C SER A 59 3.90 12.45 6.09
N GLY A 60 4.28 13.57 5.46
CA GLY A 60 5.04 13.59 4.19
C GLY A 60 6.36 12.79 4.14
N ALA A 61 7.04 12.55 5.27
CA ALA A 61 8.21 11.68 5.38
C ALA A 61 7.91 10.30 5.99
N GLY A 62 6.65 10.00 6.27
CA GLY A 62 6.15 8.77 6.85
C GLY A 62 6.11 7.65 5.84
N GLU A 63 6.37 6.44 6.29
CA GLU A 63 6.33 5.25 5.45
C GLU A 63 4.99 4.51 5.67
N PRO A 64 4.12 4.39 4.66
CA PRO A 64 2.82 3.75 4.80
C PRO A 64 2.89 2.34 5.38
N ALA A 65 3.90 1.55 4.98
CA ALA A 65 4.15 0.23 5.55
C ALA A 65 4.31 0.23 7.08
N ARG A 66 4.97 1.25 7.64
CA ARG A 66 5.16 1.36 9.10
C ARG A 66 3.87 1.64 9.84
N LEU A 67 2.93 2.34 9.23
CA LEU A 67 1.61 2.59 9.82
C LEU A 67 0.70 1.37 9.67
N ALA A 68 0.72 0.73 8.50
CA ALA A 68 0.05 -0.55 8.28
C ALA A 68 0.51 -1.61 9.30
N TYR A 69 1.80 -1.61 9.65
CA TYR A 69 2.37 -2.48 10.70
C TYR A 69 1.71 -2.30 12.07
N LEU A 70 1.29 -1.08 12.44
CA LEU A 70 0.67 -0.80 13.73
C LEU A 70 -0.74 -1.39 13.83
N GLY A 71 -1.52 -1.35 12.74
CA GLY A 71 -2.83 -2.00 12.72
C GLY A 71 -2.75 -3.53 12.71
N PHE A 72 -1.58 -4.09 12.36
CA PHE A 72 -1.41 -5.52 12.24
C PHE A 72 -1.50 -6.24 13.58
N GLY A 73 -2.41 -7.22 13.67
CA GLY A 73 -2.64 -8.01 14.88
C GLY A 73 -3.59 -7.37 15.88
N VAL A 74 -4.12 -6.17 15.60
CA VAL A 74 -5.24 -5.61 16.35
C VAL A 74 -6.51 -6.31 15.91
N SER A 75 -7.19 -6.99 16.85
CA SER A 75 -8.44 -7.70 16.57
C SER A 75 -9.50 -6.74 16.03
N GLY A 76 -10.20 -7.13 14.96
CA GLY A 76 -11.22 -6.31 14.31
C GLY A 76 -10.68 -5.30 13.29
N LEU A 77 -9.37 -5.14 13.15
CA LEU A 77 -8.77 -4.29 12.10
C LEU A 77 -8.20 -5.11 10.95
N GLN A 78 -8.38 -4.59 9.75
CA GLN A 78 -7.82 -5.13 8.53
C GLN A 78 -7.35 -3.99 7.62
N LEU A 79 -6.17 -4.14 7.02
CA LEU A 79 -5.70 -3.18 6.03
C LEU A 79 -6.57 -3.28 4.77
N SER A 80 -7.25 -2.19 4.44
CA SER A 80 -8.05 -2.10 3.19
C SER A 80 -7.16 -1.78 1.98
N GLY A 81 -6.19 -0.87 2.16
CA GLY A 81 -5.24 -0.54 1.10
C GLY A 81 -4.34 0.64 1.49
N ILE A 82 -3.27 0.81 0.72
CA ILE A 82 -2.35 1.93 0.79
C ILE A 82 -2.55 2.83 -0.42
N TYR A 83 -2.89 4.09 -0.19
CA TYR A 83 -3.08 5.09 -1.23
C TYR A 83 -1.91 6.06 -1.20
N VAL A 84 -1.30 6.33 -2.35
CA VAL A 84 -0.17 7.25 -2.46
C VAL A 84 -0.50 8.35 -3.45
N ALA A 85 -0.63 9.57 -2.93
CA ALA A 85 -0.74 10.76 -3.76
C ALA A 85 0.63 11.15 -4.34
N ILE A 86 0.69 11.34 -5.65
CA ILE A 86 1.92 11.56 -6.40
C ILE A 86 1.74 12.84 -7.22
N ASP A 87 2.63 13.80 -6.99
CA ASP A 87 2.66 15.08 -7.69
C ASP A 87 3.34 14.88 -9.06
N ALA A 88 2.57 15.09 -10.14
CA ALA A 88 3.03 14.86 -11.52
C ALA A 88 4.18 15.79 -11.94
N GLU A 89 4.23 17.02 -11.42
CA GLU A 89 5.26 18.00 -11.76
C GLU A 89 6.62 17.61 -11.18
N THR A 90 6.62 17.04 -9.97
CA THR A 90 7.86 16.90 -9.18
C THR A 90 8.43 15.48 -9.14
N ILE A 91 7.63 14.45 -9.45
CA ILE A 91 8.04 13.06 -9.25
C ILE A 91 9.32 12.66 -10.01
N ALA A 92 9.50 13.20 -11.22
CA ALA A 92 10.68 12.91 -12.04
C ALA A 92 12.00 13.27 -11.33
N ALA A 93 12.01 14.42 -10.63
CA ALA A 93 13.16 14.88 -9.86
C ALA A 93 13.20 14.23 -8.46
N ARG A 94 12.07 14.19 -7.75
CA ARG A 94 12.01 13.74 -6.35
C ARG A 94 12.47 12.30 -6.15
N GLN A 95 12.18 11.39 -7.09
CA GLN A 95 12.65 10.00 -6.99
C GLN A 95 14.18 9.88 -6.98
N HIS A 96 14.89 10.85 -7.55
CA HIS A 96 16.35 10.86 -7.63
C HIS A 96 16.99 11.78 -6.60
N ASP A 97 16.19 12.38 -5.70
CA ASP A 97 16.73 13.20 -4.63
C ASP A 97 17.66 12.37 -3.74
N LYS A 98 18.80 12.97 -3.38
CA LYS A 98 19.85 12.30 -2.61
C LYS A 98 19.37 11.79 -1.25
N PHE A 99 18.44 12.52 -0.63
CA PHE A 99 17.98 12.26 0.73
C PHE A 99 16.64 11.53 0.75
N THR A 100 15.69 11.93 -0.11
CA THR A 100 14.32 11.42 -0.08
C THR A 100 14.00 10.46 -1.22
N GLY A 101 14.85 10.34 -2.24
CA GLY A 101 14.53 9.56 -3.44
C GLY A 101 14.15 8.11 -3.15
N LYS A 102 14.92 7.43 -2.29
CA LYS A 102 14.61 6.06 -1.86
C LYS A 102 13.29 5.96 -1.08
N LEU A 103 12.96 6.96 -0.26
CA LEU A 103 11.70 6.98 0.47
C LEU A 103 10.52 7.12 -0.49
N VAL A 104 10.60 8.06 -1.43
CA VAL A 104 9.58 8.27 -2.48
C VAL A 104 9.36 6.99 -3.28
N GLN A 105 10.44 6.34 -3.70
CA GLN A 105 10.38 5.09 -4.45
C GLN A 105 9.71 3.96 -3.65
N ARG A 106 10.06 3.81 -2.36
CA ARG A 106 9.44 2.80 -1.47
C ARG A 106 7.97 3.09 -1.21
N GLN A 107 7.59 4.35 -0.98
CA GLN A 107 6.19 4.74 -0.82
C GLN A 107 5.37 4.32 -2.05
N ILE A 108 5.85 4.61 -3.26
CA ILE A 108 5.18 4.24 -4.52
C ILE A 108 5.11 2.72 -4.71
N ALA A 109 6.21 2.00 -4.45
CA ALA A 109 6.25 0.54 -4.56
C ALA A 109 5.24 -0.16 -3.63
N GLN A 110 4.99 0.43 -2.44
CA GLN A 110 4.05 -0.08 -1.45
C GLN A 110 2.58 0.27 -1.75
N ALA A 111 2.30 1.16 -2.71
CA ALA A 111 0.96 1.65 -2.98
C ALA A 111 0.03 0.57 -3.51
N ASP A 112 -1.16 0.40 -2.93
CA ASP A 112 -2.28 -0.29 -3.57
C ASP A 112 -2.86 0.50 -4.72
N PHE A 113 -2.89 1.83 -4.59
CA PHE A 113 -3.34 2.75 -5.63
C PHE A 113 -2.48 4.01 -5.66
N CYS A 114 -2.13 4.44 -6.87
CA CYS A 114 -1.39 5.67 -7.11
C CYS A 114 -2.35 6.77 -7.56
N LEU A 115 -2.49 7.81 -6.75
CA LEU A 115 -3.31 8.98 -7.05
C LEU A 115 -2.43 10.06 -7.69
N LEU A 116 -2.44 10.17 -9.01
CA LEU A 116 -1.68 11.15 -9.74
C LEU A 116 -2.36 12.52 -9.68
N THR A 117 -1.77 13.42 -8.90
CA THR A 117 -2.21 14.80 -8.70
C THR A 117 -1.47 15.75 -9.63
N LYS A 118 -2.08 16.92 -9.93
CA LYS A 118 -1.47 18.02 -10.70
C LYS A 118 -1.02 17.66 -12.11
N ALA A 119 -1.62 16.63 -12.71
CA ALA A 119 -1.33 16.25 -14.08
C ALA A 119 -1.71 17.37 -15.07
N ASP A 120 -2.72 18.17 -14.74
CA ASP A 120 -3.18 19.35 -15.48
C ASP A 120 -2.14 20.49 -15.56
N LEU A 121 -1.15 20.49 -14.66
CA LEU A 121 -0.09 21.49 -14.62
C LEU A 121 1.12 21.11 -15.49
N THR A 122 1.17 19.90 -16.05
CA THR A 122 2.26 19.46 -16.93
C THR A 122 1.86 19.56 -18.41
N CYS A 123 2.82 19.82 -19.28
CA CYS A 123 2.56 19.93 -20.73
C CYS A 123 2.17 18.61 -21.41
N ASP A 124 2.41 17.49 -20.74
CA ASP A 124 2.15 16.13 -21.21
C ASP A 124 1.01 15.44 -20.44
N GLU A 125 0.20 16.21 -19.69
CA GLU A 125 -0.94 15.72 -18.91
C GLU A 125 -0.58 14.55 -17.95
N GLY A 126 0.62 14.61 -17.39
CA GLY A 126 1.17 13.64 -16.45
C GLY A 126 1.73 12.36 -17.08
N ALA A 127 1.86 12.27 -18.41
CA ALA A 127 2.36 11.06 -19.10
C ALA A 127 3.75 10.61 -18.61
N ALA A 128 4.70 11.53 -18.46
CA ALA A 128 6.03 11.23 -17.94
C ALA A 128 5.98 10.71 -16.49
N ALA A 129 5.11 11.29 -15.66
CA ALA A 129 4.91 10.85 -14.28
C ALA A 129 4.35 9.43 -14.22
N ARG A 130 3.37 9.08 -15.08
CA ARG A 130 2.88 7.69 -15.20
C ARG A 130 3.98 6.73 -15.59
N GLY A 131 4.84 7.13 -16.54
CA GLY A 131 6.02 6.35 -16.91
C GLY A 131 6.99 6.13 -15.75
N VAL A 132 7.16 7.11 -14.86
CA VAL A 132 7.95 6.94 -13.63
C VAL A 132 7.30 5.94 -12.67
N ILE A 133 6.01 6.11 -12.39
CA ILE A 133 5.26 5.27 -11.44
C ILE A 133 5.25 3.82 -11.90
N GLY A 134 4.99 3.58 -13.19
CA GLY A 134 4.98 2.23 -13.75
C GLY A 134 6.32 1.49 -13.69
N ARG A 135 7.44 2.19 -13.47
CA ARG A 135 8.74 1.55 -13.20
C ARG A 135 8.94 1.10 -11.76
N LEU A 136 8.05 1.53 -10.85
CA LEU A 136 8.16 1.31 -9.42
C LEU A 136 7.07 0.39 -8.88
N THR A 137 5.91 0.32 -9.55
CA THR A 137 4.76 -0.45 -9.07
C THR A 137 3.78 -0.77 -10.20
N ASP A 138 3.09 -1.90 -10.07
CA ASP A 138 1.95 -2.30 -10.92
C ASP A 138 0.60 -1.82 -10.34
N ALA A 139 0.64 -0.94 -9.35
CA ALA A 139 -0.56 -0.36 -8.77
C ALA A 139 -1.31 0.46 -9.82
N PRO A 140 -2.66 0.39 -9.85
CA PRO A 140 -3.46 1.23 -10.71
C PRO A 140 -3.16 2.72 -10.45
N ILE A 141 -2.98 3.47 -11.54
CA ILE A 141 -2.73 4.90 -11.49
C ILE A 141 -4.00 5.62 -11.94
N THR A 142 -4.56 6.45 -11.08
CA THR A 142 -5.74 7.25 -11.38
C THR A 142 -5.53 8.71 -10.98
N GLN A 143 -6.26 9.64 -11.58
CA GLN A 143 -6.33 11.00 -11.04
C GLN A 143 -7.36 11.01 -9.91
N PRO A 144 -7.12 11.74 -8.80
CA PRO A 144 -8.10 11.82 -7.73
C PRO A 144 -9.35 12.57 -8.23
N ASP A 145 -10.51 11.94 -8.08
CA ASP A 145 -11.81 12.57 -8.21
C ASP A 145 -12.70 12.19 -7.01
N ASP A 146 -13.85 12.84 -6.88
CA ASP A 146 -14.77 12.64 -5.76
C ASP A 146 -15.24 11.19 -5.64
N LYS A 147 -15.33 10.46 -6.77
CA LYS A 147 -15.75 9.07 -6.79
C LYS A 147 -14.66 8.15 -6.23
N ILE A 148 -13.42 8.35 -6.63
CA ILE A 148 -12.27 7.59 -6.11
C ILE A 148 -12.09 7.85 -4.62
N LEU A 149 -12.26 9.08 -4.18
CA LEU A 149 -12.25 9.41 -2.75
C LEU A 149 -13.40 8.72 -2.01
N ALA A 150 -14.61 8.68 -2.58
CA ALA A 150 -15.73 7.93 -2.02
C ALA A 150 -15.48 6.42 -1.98
N ASP A 151 -14.84 5.84 -2.99
CA ASP A 151 -14.46 4.42 -3.04
C ASP A 151 -13.37 4.09 -1.99
N ILE A 152 -12.40 4.99 -1.81
CA ILE A 152 -11.41 4.93 -0.72
C ILE A 152 -12.10 4.91 0.64
N LEU A 153 -13.09 5.79 0.83
CA LEU A 153 -13.78 5.97 2.10
C LEU A 153 -14.83 4.89 2.39
N SER A 154 -15.37 4.23 1.37
CA SER A 154 -16.36 3.16 1.48
C SER A 154 -15.74 1.75 1.54
N GLY A 155 -14.41 1.64 1.48
CA GLY A 155 -13.68 0.38 1.55
C GLY A 155 -13.96 -0.58 0.39
N ALA A 156 -14.63 -0.09 -0.67
CA ALA A 156 -14.95 -0.85 -1.86
C ALA A 156 -14.01 -0.43 -2.99
N PRO A 157 -12.96 -1.21 -3.32
CA PRO A 157 -12.13 -0.94 -4.50
C PRO A 157 -12.87 -1.29 -5.81
N SER A 158 -14.20 -1.31 -5.80
CA SER A 158 -15.05 -1.87 -6.87
C SER A 158 -14.84 -1.21 -8.23
N ASP A 159 -14.44 0.06 -8.25
CA ASP A 159 -14.21 0.82 -9.48
C ASP A 159 -12.73 1.23 -9.68
N LEU A 160 -11.83 0.80 -8.80
CA LEU A 160 -10.41 0.99 -9.07
C LEU A 160 -9.99 -0.03 -10.12
N PRO A 161 -9.16 0.36 -11.13
CA PRO A 161 -8.82 -0.53 -12.22
C PRO A 161 -8.30 -1.85 -11.64
N GLN A 162 -8.97 -2.95 -11.98
CA GLN A 162 -8.45 -4.27 -11.69
C GLN A 162 -7.05 -4.33 -12.30
N ALA A 163 -6.05 -4.75 -11.51
CA ALA A 163 -4.68 -4.86 -11.99
C ALA A 163 -4.71 -5.56 -13.35
N ALA A 164 -4.22 -4.88 -14.40
CA ALA A 164 -4.32 -5.39 -15.76
C ALA A 164 -3.72 -6.81 -15.78
N ALA A 165 -4.44 -7.76 -16.39
CA ALA A 165 -4.03 -9.16 -16.50
C ALA A 165 -2.65 -9.32 -17.19
N GLU A 166 -2.19 -8.29 -17.90
CA GLU A 166 -0.85 -8.17 -18.44
C GLU A 166 -0.34 -6.75 -18.19
N ALA A 167 0.51 -6.57 -17.17
CA ALA A 167 1.28 -5.33 -16.99
C ALA A 167 2.56 -5.40 -17.84
N PRO A 168 2.98 -4.29 -18.50
CA PRO A 168 4.22 -4.28 -19.25
C PRO A 168 5.44 -4.53 -18.35
N LEU A 169 6.20 -5.56 -18.69
CA LEU A 169 7.49 -6.03 -18.13
C LEU A 169 8.57 -4.92 -18.00
N TYR A 170 8.43 -3.88 -17.16
CA TYR A 170 9.50 -2.88 -17.00
C TYR A 170 9.60 -2.27 -15.59
N ALA A 171 9.87 -3.13 -14.60
CA ALA A 171 10.33 -2.74 -13.26
C ALA A 171 11.87 -2.44 -13.26
N ASP A 172 12.37 -1.63 -14.20
CA ASP A 172 13.74 -1.89 -14.67
C ASP A 172 14.91 -1.28 -13.85
N SER A 173 14.68 -0.43 -12.85
CA SER A 173 15.80 0.23 -12.14
C SER A 173 16.02 -0.14 -10.69
N LEU A 174 14.99 -0.54 -9.93
CA LEU A 174 15.11 -0.62 -8.46
C LEU A 174 14.34 -1.75 -7.78
N PHE A 175 13.23 -2.19 -8.36
CA PHE A 175 12.42 -3.28 -7.84
C PHE A 175 12.18 -4.28 -8.96
N ASP A 176 12.13 -5.55 -8.65
CA ASP A 176 11.65 -6.57 -9.58
C ASP A 176 10.26 -7.04 -9.08
N SER A 177 9.38 -7.38 -10.02
CA SER A 177 8.11 -8.03 -9.72
C SER A 177 8.06 -9.44 -10.30
N PHE A 178 7.32 -10.32 -9.63
CA PHE A 178 7.11 -11.70 -10.02
C PHE A 178 5.66 -12.09 -9.81
N THR A 179 5.04 -12.62 -10.86
CA THR A 179 3.66 -13.11 -10.84
C THR A 179 3.66 -14.63 -10.92
N PHE A 180 2.93 -15.27 -10.00
CA PHE A 180 2.74 -16.71 -9.96
C PHE A 180 1.26 -17.04 -10.12
N THR A 181 0.94 -17.99 -10.98
CA THR A 181 -0.44 -18.47 -11.20
C THR A 181 -0.47 -20.00 -11.17
N ALA A 182 -1.53 -20.57 -10.58
CA ALA A 182 -1.78 -22.01 -10.57
C ALA A 182 -3.27 -22.32 -10.39
N ASP A 183 -3.75 -23.41 -10.98
CA ASP A 183 -5.16 -23.84 -10.84
C ASP A 183 -5.48 -24.47 -9.47
N THR A 184 -4.46 -24.79 -8.69
CA THR A 184 -4.57 -25.43 -7.38
C THR A 184 -4.24 -24.47 -6.24
N PRO A 185 -4.89 -24.62 -5.06
CA PRO A 185 -4.53 -23.84 -3.88
C PRO A 185 -3.12 -24.16 -3.37
N LEU A 186 -2.44 -23.13 -2.85
CA LEU A 186 -1.16 -23.27 -2.19
C LEU A 186 -1.29 -23.79 -0.76
N ASP A 187 -0.29 -24.56 -0.35
CA ASP A 187 -0.09 -25.00 1.03
C ASP A 187 0.41 -23.83 1.90
N LEU A 188 -0.47 -23.29 2.76
CA LEU A 188 -0.17 -22.12 3.58
C LEU A 188 0.97 -22.36 4.58
N GLU A 189 1.16 -23.59 5.05
CA GLU A 189 2.26 -23.93 5.96
C GLU A 189 3.61 -23.84 5.26
N LYS A 190 3.65 -24.09 3.95
CA LYS A 190 4.86 -23.96 3.12
C LYS A 190 5.05 -22.56 2.56
N LEU A 191 3.97 -21.82 2.30
CA LEU A 191 4.04 -20.42 1.86
C LEU A 191 4.56 -19.50 2.98
N THR A 192 4.11 -19.71 4.21
CA THR A 192 4.44 -18.86 5.37
C THR A 192 5.95 -18.65 5.60
N PRO A 193 6.80 -19.70 5.60
CA PRO A 193 8.26 -19.55 5.67
C PRO A 193 8.85 -18.68 4.57
N LEU A 194 8.33 -18.77 3.34
CA LEU A 194 8.80 -17.99 2.20
C LEU A 194 8.49 -16.50 2.40
N LEU A 195 7.27 -16.17 2.84
CA LEU A 195 6.86 -14.80 3.15
C LEU A 195 7.68 -14.16 4.27
N ASN A 196 8.07 -14.95 5.28
CA ASN A 196 8.85 -14.47 6.43
C ASN A 196 10.35 -14.35 6.14
N ALA A 197 10.90 -15.16 5.23
CA ALA A 197 12.35 -15.23 5.00
C ALA A 197 12.86 -14.23 3.96
N LEU A 198 11.98 -13.75 3.08
CA LEU A 198 12.38 -12.98 1.91
C LEU A 198 12.03 -11.50 2.06
N PRO A 199 12.90 -10.58 1.60
CA PRO A 199 12.73 -9.14 1.76
C PRO A 199 11.74 -8.56 0.74
N PHE A 200 10.51 -9.07 0.72
CA PHE A 200 9.45 -8.48 -0.08
C PHE A 200 9.14 -7.07 0.42
N VAL A 201 8.97 -6.16 -0.53
CA VAL A 201 8.42 -4.82 -0.25
C VAL A 201 6.90 -4.90 -0.22
N ARG A 202 6.33 -5.77 -1.06
CA ARG A 202 4.90 -6.03 -1.14
C ARG A 202 4.62 -7.40 -1.75
N ALA A 203 3.53 -8.03 -1.35
CA ALA A 203 2.94 -9.14 -2.08
C ALA A 203 1.42 -9.11 -1.92
N LYS A 204 0.67 -9.50 -2.94
CA LYS A 204 -0.79 -9.58 -2.86
C LYS A 204 -1.35 -10.66 -3.77
N GLY A 205 -2.57 -11.07 -3.48
CA GLY A 205 -3.35 -11.91 -4.38
C GLY A 205 -4.07 -13.04 -3.66
N HIS A 206 -4.38 -14.09 -4.39
CA HIS A 206 -5.13 -15.25 -3.91
C HIS A 206 -4.22 -16.48 -3.86
N THR A 207 -4.21 -17.18 -2.73
CA THR A 207 -3.50 -18.46 -2.54
C THR A 207 -4.37 -19.66 -2.91
N GLY A 208 -5.52 -19.39 -3.53
CA GLY A 208 -6.57 -20.33 -3.85
C GLY A 208 -7.61 -20.58 -2.75
N THR A 209 -7.26 -20.40 -1.47
CA THR A 209 -8.23 -20.44 -0.34
C THR A 209 -8.22 -19.17 0.49
N HIS A 210 -7.14 -18.40 0.43
CA HIS A 210 -6.98 -17.17 1.21
C HIS A 210 -6.57 -16.03 0.29
N ARG A 211 -6.88 -14.80 0.73
CA ARG A 211 -6.30 -13.58 0.18
C ARG A 211 -5.05 -13.22 0.98
N LEU A 212 -3.93 -13.08 0.29
CA LEU A 212 -2.67 -12.57 0.81
C LEU A 212 -2.61 -11.05 0.61
N GLN A 213 -2.24 -10.34 1.66
CA GLN A 213 -1.79 -8.94 1.59
C GLN A 213 -0.55 -8.78 2.47
N LEU A 214 0.61 -8.54 1.85
CA LEU A 214 1.92 -8.33 2.47
C LEU A 214 2.43 -6.93 2.16
N VAL A 215 2.90 -6.23 3.19
CA VAL A 215 3.58 -4.94 3.07
C VAL A 215 4.80 -4.94 4.00
N GLY A 216 5.99 -4.77 3.42
CA GLY A 216 7.24 -4.93 4.14
C GLY A 216 7.36 -6.32 4.76
N GLU A 217 7.58 -6.39 6.07
CA GLU A 217 7.84 -7.66 6.79
C GLU A 217 6.56 -8.35 7.32
N ARG A 218 5.37 -7.78 7.05
CA ARG A 218 4.11 -8.28 7.62
C ARG A 218 3.09 -8.60 6.55
N TYR A 219 2.31 -9.65 6.79
CA TYR A 219 1.27 -10.09 5.88
C TYR A 219 0.04 -10.64 6.59
N THR A 220 -1.13 -10.43 5.98
CA THR A 220 -2.39 -11.06 6.38
C THR A 220 -2.77 -12.16 5.39
N LEU A 221 -3.31 -13.25 5.90
CA LEU A 221 -4.00 -14.29 5.14
C LEU A 221 -5.44 -14.34 5.64
N ILE A 222 -6.38 -14.06 4.76
CA ILE A 222 -7.81 -14.01 5.10
C ILE A 222 -8.51 -15.04 4.24
N GLU A 223 -9.23 -15.96 4.88
CA GLU A 223 -10.03 -16.96 4.17
C GLU A 223 -11.03 -16.27 3.23
N GLY A 224 -11.15 -16.79 2.01
CA GLY A 224 -12.06 -16.23 1.01
C GLY A 224 -12.53 -17.32 0.05
N ASP A 225 -13.28 -16.91 -0.98
CA ASP A 225 -13.82 -17.88 -1.94
C ASP A 225 -12.70 -18.63 -2.66
N THR A 226 -12.89 -19.95 -2.80
CA THR A 226 -11.98 -20.81 -3.55
C THR A 226 -11.90 -20.36 -5.00
N ARG A 227 -10.69 -20.08 -5.47
CA ARG A 227 -10.41 -19.63 -6.84
C ARG A 227 -9.00 -20.06 -7.25
N PRO A 228 -8.56 -19.86 -8.50
CA PRO A 228 -7.17 -20.11 -8.86
C PRO A 228 -6.19 -19.30 -8.00
N THR A 229 -5.00 -19.84 -7.79
CA THR A 229 -3.91 -19.11 -7.17
C THR A 229 -3.40 -18.06 -8.14
N GLU A 230 -3.33 -16.82 -7.69
CA GLU A 230 -2.81 -15.68 -8.43
C GLU A 230 -2.10 -14.76 -7.44
N LEU A 231 -0.77 -14.72 -7.48
CA LEU A 231 0.04 -13.93 -6.56
C LEU A 231 0.99 -13.01 -7.32
N VAL A 232 1.15 -11.79 -6.82
CA VAL A 232 2.15 -10.84 -7.29
C VAL A 232 3.06 -10.49 -6.12
N PHE A 233 4.36 -10.59 -6.33
CA PHE A 233 5.41 -10.23 -5.39
C PHE A 233 6.25 -9.08 -5.94
N ILE A 234 6.69 -8.18 -5.06
CA ILE A 234 7.56 -7.06 -5.39
C ILE A 234 8.69 -7.03 -4.36
N ALA A 235 9.94 -7.00 -4.84
CA ALA A 235 11.12 -6.85 -4.00
C ALA A 235 12.14 -5.92 -4.64
N GLU A 236 13.09 -5.40 -3.86
CA GLU A 236 14.22 -4.64 -4.41
C GLU A 236 15.05 -5.51 -5.36
N LYS A 237 15.50 -4.90 -6.47
CA LYS A 237 16.24 -5.59 -7.54
C LYS A 237 17.48 -6.28 -7.00
N GLY A 238 17.62 -7.57 -7.32
CA GLY A 238 18.73 -8.41 -6.87
C GLY A 238 18.73 -8.80 -5.38
N LYS A 239 17.65 -8.53 -4.63
CA LYS A 239 17.50 -9.00 -3.24
C LYS A 239 16.88 -10.38 -3.12
N VAL A 240 16.27 -10.87 -4.19
CA VAL A 240 15.47 -12.08 -4.21
C VAL A 240 15.82 -12.90 -5.45
N ASP A 241 15.87 -14.22 -5.30
CA ASP A 241 16.00 -15.16 -6.40
C ASP A 241 14.60 -15.62 -6.84
N TRP A 242 14.09 -15.04 -7.92
CA TRP A 242 12.76 -15.34 -8.44
C TRP A 242 12.62 -16.78 -8.94
N GLY A 243 13.68 -17.36 -9.50
CA GLY A 243 13.66 -18.76 -9.96
C GLY A 243 13.55 -19.73 -8.79
N ALA A 244 14.26 -19.45 -7.68
CA ALA A 244 14.12 -20.24 -6.46
C ALA A 244 12.72 -20.13 -5.85
N ILE A 245 12.09 -18.95 -5.88
CA ILE A 245 10.69 -18.77 -5.45
C ILE A 245 9.74 -19.58 -6.32
N GLU A 246 9.87 -19.49 -7.65
CA GLU A 246 8.99 -20.20 -8.58
C GLU A 246 9.04 -21.71 -8.33
N VAL A 247 10.24 -22.27 -8.15
CA VAL A 247 10.42 -23.68 -7.79
C VAL A 247 9.78 -24.00 -6.44
N ALA A 248 9.97 -23.14 -5.43
CA ALA A 248 9.42 -23.34 -4.10
C ALA A 248 7.88 -23.26 -4.07
N LEU A 249 7.26 -22.40 -4.87
CA LEU A 249 5.80 -22.31 -5.02
C LEU A 249 5.26 -23.47 -5.84
N THR A 250 5.94 -23.86 -6.91
CA THR A 250 5.56 -25.02 -7.75
C THR A 250 5.64 -26.35 -7.00
N ALA A 251 6.52 -26.47 -6.00
CA ALA A 251 6.59 -27.66 -5.16
C ALA A 251 5.43 -27.81 -4.15
N GLN A 252 4.55 -26.81 -4.05
CA GLN A 252 3.39 -26.79 -3.13
C GLN A 252 2.09 -27.24 -3.78
N ILE A 253 2.06 -27.30 -5.12
CA ILE A 253 0.93 -27.72 -5.94
C ILE A 253 1.06 -29.19 -6.37
#